data_AF-A0A437CZ28-F1
#
_entry.id   AF-A0A437CZ28-F1
#
_cell.length_a   1.000
_cell.length_b   1.000
_cell.length_c   1.000
_cell.angle_alpha   90.00
_cell.angle_beta   90.00
_cell.angle_gamma   90.00
#
_symmetry.space_group_name_H-M   'P 1'
#
loop_
_entity.id
_entity.type
_entity.pdbx_description
1 polymer ?
#
loop_
_entity_poly.entity_id
_entity_poly.type
_entity_poly.pdbx_seq_one_letter_code
_entity_poly.pdbx_strand_id
1 'polypeptide(L)' 'MSMMGNDKQGQLIVYHLNELLKSGSRLPQPLGCPPEIYEIMEECWNKDPTSRPSFKELALSIDLFRDSKEF' A
#
# COMPACT_ATOMS: atom_id res chain seq x y z
N MET A 1 -11.85 -23.16 -33.24
CA MET A 1 -12.06 -21.70 -33.10
C MET A 1 -11.99 -21.40 -31.61
N SER A 2 -10.84 -20.92 -31.14
CA SER A 2 -10.57 -20.75 -29.71
C SER A 2 -11.22 -19.46 -29.20
N MET A 3 -11.94 -19.48 -28.07
CA MET A 3 -11.89 -18.37 -27.10
C MET A 3 -12.10 -18.89 -25.67
N MET A 4 -11.22 -18.41 -24.80
CA MET A 4 -10.94 -18.80 -23.43
C MET A 4 -11.96 -18.26 -22.42
N GLY A 5 -12.01 -18.89 -21.24
CA GLY A 5 -11.98 -18.15 -19.97
C GLY A 5 -13.30 -18.04 -19.21
N ASN A 6 -13.63 -19.06 -18.42
CA ASN A 6 -14.64 -18.99 -17.35
C ASN A 6 -14.06 -18.34 -16.06
N ASP A 7 -13.31 -17.23 -16.17
CA ASP A 7 -12.61 -16.62 -15.01
C ASP A 7 -13.34 -15.44 -14.34
N LYS A 8 -14.63 -15.22 -14.65
CA LYS A 8 -15.41 -14.03 -14.23
C LYS A 8 -15.30 -13.66 -12.73
N GLN A 9 -15.01 -14.63 -11.85
CA GLN A 9 -14.74 -14.39 -10.43
C GLN A 9 -13.45 -13.58 -10.18
N GLY A 10 -12.39 -13.81 -10.95
CA GLY A 10 -11.14 -13.03 -10.86
C GLY A 10 -11.36 -11.58 -11.31
N GLN A 11 -12.14 -11.37 -12.36
CA GLN A 11 -12.50 -10.01 -12.83
C GLN A 11 -13.31 -9.23 -11.79
N LEU A 12 -14.24 -9.88 -11.08
CA LEU A 12 -15.03 -9.24 -10.02
C LEU A 12 -14.18 -8.81 -8.82
N ILE A 13 -13.20 -9.62 -8.42
CA ILE A 13 -12.27 -9.28 -7.33
C ILE A 13 -11.45 -8.04 -7.68
N VAL A 14 -10.91 -7.99 -8.90
CA VAL A 14 -10.11 -6.84 -9.37
C VAL A 14 -10.96 -5.58 -9.47
N TYR A 15 -12.19 -5.69 -9.98
CA TYR A 15 -13.11 -4.56 -10.05
C TYR A 15 -13.42 -4.00 -8.66
N HIS A 16 -13.79 -4.86 -7.72
CA HIS A 16 -14.11 -4.44 -6.34
C HIS A 16 -12.89 -3.81 -5.67
N LEU A 17 -11.70 -4.41 -5.82
CA LEU A 17 -10.46 -3.83 -5.29
C LEU A 17 -10.20 -2.43 -5.84
N ASN A 18 -10.41 -2.22 -7.14
CA ASN A 18 -10.21 -0.93 -7.77
C ASN A 18 -11.14 0.15 -7.16
N GLU A 19 -12.42 -0.18 -6.96
CA GLU A 19 -13.39 0.74 -6.37
C GLU A 19 -13.05 1.08 -4.90
N LEU A 20 -12.61 0.11 -4.11
CA LEU A 20 -12.11 0.34 -2.74
C LEU A 20 -10.89 1.27 -2.74
N LEU A 21 -9.94 1.06 -3.66
CA LEU A 21 -8.75 1.90 -3.70
C LEU A 21 -9.06 3.33 -4.16
N LYS A 22 -10.01 3.51 -5.09
CA LYS A 22 -10.48 4.83 -5.56
C LYS A 22 -11.24 5.61 -4.50
N SER A 23 -12.03 4.93 -3.67
CA SER A 23 -12.74 5.56 -2.54
C SER A 23 -11.81 5.99 -1.40
N GLY A 24 -10.54 5.57 -1.46
CA GLY A 24 -9.52 5.88 -0.46
C GLY A 24 -9.34 4.79 0.60
N SER A 25 -10.07 3.67 0.51
CA SER A 25 -9.87 2.55 1.42
C SER A 25 -8.46 1.96 1.23
N ARG A 26 -7.80 1.68 2.35
CA ARG A 26 -6.50 0.99 2.45
C ARG A 26 -6.55 -0.06 3.55
N LEU A 27 -5.52 -0.89 3.61
CA LEU A 27 -5.42 -1.92 4.64
C LEU A 27 -5.22 -1.24 6.01
N PRO A 28 -5.86 -1.76 7.08
CA PRO A 28 -5.62 -1.26 8.43
C PRO A 28 -4.21 -1.62 8.92
N GLN A 29 -3.77 -0.95 9.98
CA GLN A 29 -2.51 -1.25 10.64
C GLN A 29 -2.46 -2.73 11.08
N PRO A 30 -1.43 -3.50 10.66
CA PRO A 30 -1.25 -4.87 11.11
C PRO A 30 -0.95 -4.98 12.61
N LEU A 31 -1.32 -6.10 13.22
CA LEU A 31 -0.99 -6.38 14.62
C LEU A 31 0.53 -6.41 14.82
N GLY A 32 1.03 -5.65 15.81
CA GLY A 32 2.46 -5.55 16.12
C GLY A 32 3.25 -4.63 15.17
N CYS A 33 2.58 -3.97 14.22
CA CYS A 33 3.21 -2.95 13.39
C CYS A 33 3.40 -1.65 14.19
N PRO A 34 4.61 -1.07 14.27
CA PRO A 34 4.81 0.25 14.86
C PRO A 34 3.97 1.33 14.16
N PRO A 35 3.36 2.29 14.88
CA PRO A 35 2.60 3.39 14.28
C PRO A 35 3.40 4.15 13.21
N GLU A 36 4.67 4.43 13.45
CA GLU A 36 5.54 5.19 12.55
C GLU A 36 5.76 4.44 11.21
N ILE A 37 5.81 3.11 11.25
CA ILE A 37 5.91 2.28 10.05
C ILE A 37 4.58 2.27 9.28
N TYR A 38 3.44 2.28 10.00
CA TYR A 38 2.14 2.36 9.36
C TYR A 38 1.91 3.73 8.69
N GLU A 39 2.36 4.82 9.31
CA GLU A 39 2.35 6.16 8.69
C GLU A 39 3.13 6.17 7.37
N ILE A 40 4.32 5.56 7.32
CA ILE A 40 5.10 5.39 6.08
C ILE A 40 4.32 4.59 5.03
N MET A 41 3.56 3.55 5.43
CA MET A 41 2.71 2.81 4.49
C MET A 41 1.59 3.69 3.93
N GLU A 42 0.96 4.53 4.75
CA GLU A 42 -0.09 5.46 4.32
C GLU A 42 0.45 6.49 3.31
N GLU A 43 1.65 7.01 3.53
CA GLU A 43 2.36 7.89 2.58
C GLU A 43 2.61 7.18 1.23
N CYS A 44 3.09 5.93 1.27
CA CYS A 44 3.30 5.12 0.07
C CYS A 44 1.99 4.85 -0.70
N TRP A 45 0.87 4.83 0.01
CA TRP A 45 -0.46 4.56 -0.51
C TRP A 45 -1.24 5.81 -0.93
N ASN A 46 -0.59 6.98 -0.94
CA ASN A 46 -1.21 8.24 -1.30
C ASN A 46 -1.96 8.15 -2.65
N LYS A 47 -3.16 8.74 -2.67
CA LYS A 47 -4.02 8.79 -3.85
C LYS A 47 -3.34 9.52 -5.01
N ASP A 48 -2.61 10.59 -4.71
CA ASP A 48 -1.79 11.31 -5.68
C ASP A 48 -0.42 10.62 -5.80
N PRO A 49 -0.07 10.05 -6.98
CA PRO A 49 1.24 9.42 -7.18
C PRO A 49 2.42 10.36 -6.96
N THR A 50 2.25 11.67 -7.17
CA THR A 50 3.32 12.66 -6.98
C THR A 50 3.58 12.98 -5.51
N SER A 51 2.61 12.67 -4.65
CA SER A 51 2.73 12.83 -3.19
C SER A 51 3.29 11.57 -2.51
N ARG A 52 3.59 10.50 -3.25
CA ARG A 52 4.22 9.29 -2.70
C ARG A 52 5.72 9.53 -2.52
N PRO A 53 6.33 9.02 -1.44
CA PRO A 53 7.76 9.15 -1.24
C PRO A 53 8.53 8.44 -2.35
N SER A 54 9.63 9.05 -2.77
CA SER A 54 10.64 8.36 -3.57
C SER A 54 11.29 7.24 -2.75
N PHE A 55 11.90 6.28 -3.43
CA PHE A 55 12.67 5.23 -2.75
C PHE A 55 13.81 5.78 -1.88
N LYS A 56 14.38 6.93 -2.26
CA LYS A 56 15.42 7.59 -1.47
C LYS A 56 14.87 8.11 -0.15
N GLU A 57 13.71 8.78 -0.17
CA GLU A 57 13.04 9.26 1.04
C GLU A 57 12.59 8.08 1.91
N LEU A 58 12.02 7.04 1.31
CA LEU A 58 11.58 5.85 2.02
C LEU A 58 12.74 5.15 2.75
N ALA A 59 13.90 5.02 2.10
CA ALA A 59 15.08 4.43 2.74
C ALA A 59 15.54 5.25 3.96
N LEU A 60 15.61 6.57 3.82
CA LEU A 60 15.96 7.47 4.93
C LEU A 60 14.99 7.35 6.10
N SER A 61 13.68 7.33 5.86
CA SER A 61 12.68 7.18 6.92
C SER A 61 12.81 5.85 7.67
N ILE A 62 13.11 4.77 6.95
CA ILE A 62 13.32 3.44 7.56
C ILE A 62 14.60 3.40 8.39
N ASP A 63 15.69 3.99 7.88
CA ASP A 63 16.96 4.06 8.62
C ASP A 63 16.81 4.88 9.91
N LEU A 64 16.14 6.04 9.85
CA LEU A 64 15.84 6.86 11.03
C LEU A 64 14.99 6.09 12.05
N PHE A 65 13.98 5.35 11.60
CA PHE A 65 13.18 4.50 12.49
C PHE A 65 14.05 3.45 13.19
N ARG A 66 14.95 2.78 12.46
CA ARG A 66 15.85 1.77 13.03
C ARG A 66 16.78 2.38 14.07
N ASP A 67 17.41 3.50 13.76
CA ASP A 67 18.34 4.19 14.65
C ASP A 67 17.64 4.66 15.94
N SER A 68 16.37 5.09 15.84
CA SER A 68 15.57 5.48 17.01
C SER A 68 15.25 4.34 17.98
N LYS A 69 15.41 3.08 17.55
CA LYS A 69 15.18 1.88 18.37
C LYS A 69 16.47 1.32 18.98
N GLU A 70 17.63 1.87 18.64
CA GLU A 70 18.93 1.45 19.20
C GLU A 70 19.28 2.18 20.51
N PHE A 71 18.44 3.12 20.96
CA PHE A 71 18.52 3.82 22.25
C PHE A 71 17.28 3.57 23.10
#